data_AF-A0A9E9C5V3-F1
#
_entry.id   AF-A0A9E9C5V3-F1
#
_cell.length_a   1.000
_cell.length_b   1.000
_cell.length_c   1.000
_cell.angle_alpha   90.00
_cell.angle_beta   90.00
_cell.angle_gamma   90.00
#
_symmetry.space_group_name_H-M   'P 1'
#
loop_
_entity.id
_entity.type
_entity.pdbx_description
1 polymer ?
#
loop_
_entity_poly.entity_id
_entity_poly.type
_entity_poly.pdbx_seq_one_letter_code
_entity_poly.pdbx_strand_id
1 'polypeptide(L)'
;MGKEVIAASIALIGVIVSVLISFFTSRRQANIEVEKLRAEIHQDFSLRLFEKRLEHYPDLYQYLSEFKKVIQYEEVTQERIVGFLKKLQEWDSRHSILFGSDTGKLLYHFREEVFNLMRRSNQDIQVYFNDSETRHLFIQKMAQLELSLKSELGIYTYNSPTDVREAKRFRSYQEVTEFSRQRTQLKNSKSRSNIASEEDGVK
;
A
#
# COMPACT_ATOMS: atom_id res chain seq x y z
N MET A 1 66.89 2.35 -32.40
CA MET A 1 66.26 1.25 -31.63
C MET A 1 65.36 1.71 -30.48
N GLY A 2 65.75 2.67 -29.62
CA GLY A 2 64.89 3.03 -28.46
C GLY A 2 63.49 3.58 -28.78
N LYS A 3 63.32 4.36 -29.87
CA LYS A 3 62.03 5.01 -30.20
C LYS A 3 60.95 4.04 -30.69
N GLU A 4 61.33 3.00 -31.44
CA GLU A 4 60.40 2.00 -31.98
C GLU A 4 59.83 1.10 -30.87
N VAL A 5 60.67 0.72 -29.90
CA VAL A 5 60.24 -0.07 -28.72
C VAL A 5 59.24 0.72 -27.87
N ILE A 6 59.47 2.02 -27.69
CA ILE A 6 58.54 2.91 -26.97
C ILE A 6 57.19 2.99 -27.71
N ALA A 7 57.19 3.20 -29.03
CA ALA A 7 55.97 3.25 -29.82
C ALA A 7 55.18 1.94 -29.77
N ALA A 8 55.85 0.79 -29.89
CA ALA A 8 55.22 -0.53 -29.78
C ALA A 8 54.62 -0.76 -28.39
N SER A 9 55.29 -0.30 -27.33
CA SER A 9 54.81 -0.41 -25.95
C SER A 9 53.55 0.42 -25.73
N ILE A 10 53.52 1.66 -26.24
CA ILE A 10 52.34 2.53 -26.17
C ILE A 10 51.16 1.91 -26.91
N ALA A 11 51.39 1.34 -28.10
CA ALA A 11 50.35 0.66 -28.87
C ALA A 11 49.77 -0.55 -28.12
N LEU A 12 50.64 -1.38 -27.52
CA LEU A 12 50.22 -2.53 -26.72
C LEU A 12 49.37 -2.10 -25.51
N ILE A 13 49.81 -1.07 -24.77
CA ILE A 13 49.07 -0.53 -23.64
C ILE A 13 47.70 -0.02 -24.08
N GLY A 14 47.62 0.67 -25.22
CA GLY A 14 46.34 1.14 -25.77
C GLY A 14 45.35 0.01 -26.03
N VAL A 15 45.82 -1.10 -26.61
CA VAL A 15 44.98 -2.29 -26.84
C VAL A 15 44.52 -2.91 -25.53
N ILE A 16 45.41 -3.07 -24.55
CA ILE A 16 45.06 -3.65 -23.23
C ILE A 16 44.02 -2.78 -22.52
N VAL A 17 44.21 -1.46 -22.50
CA VAL A 17 43.27 -0.52 -21.88
C VAL A 17 41.91 -0.56 -22.59
N SER A 18 41.89 -0.64 -23.92
CA SER A 18 40.65 -0.77 -24.70
C SER A 18 39.88 -2.06 -24.36
N VAL A 19 40.58 -3.19 -24.28
CA VAL A 19 39.99 -4.49 -23.88
C VAL A 19 39.44 -4.42 -22.46
N LEU A 20 40.18 -3.83 -21.51
CA LEU A 20 39.72 -3.66 -20.13
C LEU A 20 38.48 -2.78 -20.06
N ILE A 21 38.46 -1.62 -20.72
CA ILE A 21 37.30 -0.74 -20.77
C ILE A 21 36.10 -1.46 -21.40
N SER A 22 36.30 -2.17 -22.51
CA SER A 22 35.25 -2.97 -23.15
C SER A 22 34.69 -4.04 -22.21
N PHE A 23 35.55 -4.71 -21.46
CA PHE A 23 35.13 -5.72 -20.48
C PHE A 23 34.34 -5.09 -19.33
N PHE A 24 34.82 -3.98 -18.75
CA PHE A 24 34.12 -3.27 -17.68
C PHE A 24 32.78 -2.71 -18.13
N THR A 25 32.72 -2.11 -19.32
CA THR A 25 31.47 -1.56 -19.89
C THR A 25 30.48 -2.68 -20.20
N SER A 26 30.92 -3.79 -20.79
CA SER A 26 30.08 -4.97 -21.04
C SER A 26 29.51 -5.55 -19.75
N ARG A 27 30.34 -5.72 -18.71
CA ARG A 27 29.87 -6.21 -17.40
C ARG A 27 28.87 -5.25 -16.74
N ARG A 28 29.10 -3.94 -16.85
CA ARG A 28 28.18 -2.93 -16.33
C ARG A 28 26.85 -2.94 -17.08
N GLN A 29 26.87 -3.06 -18.41
CA GLN A 29 25.66 -3.17 -19.23
C GLN A 29 24.85 -4.42 -18.87
N ALA A 30 25.50 -5.57 -18.75
CA ALA A 30 24.85 -6.82 -18.33
C ALA A 30 24.17 -6.69 -16.95
N ASN A 31 24.83 -6.04 -15.98
CA ASN A 31 24.22 -5.79 -14.67
C ASN A 31 22.98 -4.89 -14.75
N ILE A 32 23.04 -3.81 -15.55
CA ILE A 32 21.91 -2.90 -15.76
C ILE A 32 20.73 -3.64 -16.41
N GLU A 33 20.98 -4.50 -17.39
CA GLU A 33 19.95 -5.31 -18.04
C GLU A 33 19.30 -6.30 -17.06
N VAL A 34 20.09 -6.95 -16.20
CA VAL A 34 19.56 -7.82 -15.14
C VAL A 34 18.70 -7.04 -14.15
N GLU A 35 19.12 -5.84 -13.76
CA GLU A 35 18.33 -4.97 -12.88
C GLU A 35 17.01 -4.53 -13.54
N LYS A 36 17.03 -4.15 -14.82
CA LYS A 36 15.82 -3.82 -15.59
C LYS A 36 14.87 -5.02 -15.67
N LEU A 37 15.38 -6.21 -16.00
CA LEU A 37 14.56 -7.42 -16.09
C LEU A 37 13.91 -7.75 -14.75
N ARG A 38 14.65 -7.63 -13.64
CA ARG A 38 14.08 -7.81 -12.30
C ARG A 38 12.99 -6.78 -12.00
N ALA A 39 13.21 -5.52 -12.35
CA ALA A 39 12.22 -4.46 -12.17
C ALA A 39 10.94 -4.74 -12.98
N GLU A 40 11.07 -5.18 -14.23
CA GLU A 40 9.94 -5.57 -15.08
C GLU A 40 9.16 -6.76 -14.51
N ILE A 41 9.84 -7.81 -14.04
CA ILE A 41 9.20 -8.95 -13.38
C ILE A 41 8.44 -8.51 -12.12
N HIS A 42 9.05 -7.65 -11.29
CA HIS A 42 8.39 -7.11 -10.11
C HIS A 42 7.19 -6.23 -10.46
N GLN A 43 7.28 -5.45 -11.53
CA GLN A 43 6.19 -4.61 -12.01
C GLN A 43 5.02 -5.46 -12.53
N ASP A 44 5.28 -6.47 -13.36
CA ASP A 44 4.25 -7.40 -13.87
C ASP A 44 3.56 -8.14 -12.72
N PHE A 45 4.34 -8.66 -11.76
CA PHE A 45 3.77 -9.29 -10.57
C PHE A 45 2.89 -8.32 -9.77
N SER A 46 3.36 -7.10 -9.56
CA SER A 46 2.61 -6.08 -8.82
C SER A 46 1.32 -5.68 -9.52
N LEU A 47 1.34 -5.59 -10.85
CA LEU A 47 0.16 -5.29 -11.67
C LEU A 47 -0.87 -6.41 -11.57
N ARG A 48 -0.45 -7.68 -11.75
CA ARG A 48 -1.36 -8.83 -11.62
C ARG A 48 -1.94 -8.96 -10.22
N LEU A 49 -1.14 -8.74 -9.19
CA LEU A 49 -1.61 -8.71 -7.81
C LEU A 49 -2.65 -7.60 -7.61
N PHE A 50 -2.39 -6.41 -8.14
CA PHE A 50 -3.32 -5.29 -8.08
C PHE A 50 -4.65 -5.58 -8.79
N GLU A 51 -4.62 -6.16 -9.99
CA GLU A 51 -5.81 -6.60 -10.72
C GLU A 51 -6.63 -7.60 -9.90
N LYS A 52 -5.98 -8.59 -9.29
CA LYS A 52 -6.67 -9.55 -8.41
C LYS A 52 -7.24 -8.94 -7.15
N ARG A 53 -6.60 -7.92 -6.59
CA ARG A 53 -7.18 -7.15 -5.47
C ARG A 53 -8.41 -6.36 -5.92
N LEU A 54 -8.36 -5.70 -7.07
CA LEU A 54 -9.52 -5.00 -7.63
C LEU A 54 -10.70 -5.94 -7.87
N GLU A 55 -10.42 -7.18 -8.28
CA GLU A 55 -11.43 -8.21 -8.51
C GLU A 55 -12.08 -8.69 -7.20
N HIS A 56 -11.31 -8.97 -6.14
CA HIS A 56 -11.82 -9.70 -4.96
C HIS A 56 -11.99 -8.87 -3.68
N TYR A 57 -11.29 -7.75 -3.52
CA TYR A 57 -11.42 -6.91 -2.32
C TYR A 57 -12.80 -6.25 -2.15
N PRO A 58 -13.55 -5.90 -3.23
CA PRO A 58 -14.89 -5.36 -3.08
C PRO A 58 -15.83 -6.26 -2.26
N ASP A 59 -15.76 -7.59 -2.43
CA ASP A 59 -16.59 -8.54 -1.68
C ASP A 59 -16.29 -8.50 -0.18
N LEU A 60 -15.00 -8.51 0.18
CA LEU A 60 -14.57 -8.39 1.57
C LEU A 60 -14.97 -7.04 2.17
N TYR A 61 -14.78 -5.96 1.41
CA TYR A 61 -15.22 -4.63 1.81
C TYR A 61 -16.72 -4.58 2.08
N GLN A 62 -17.52 -5.20 1.20
CA GLN A 62 -18.95 -5.31 1.36
C GLN A 62 -19.31 -6.04 2.66
N TYR A 63 -18.71 -7.20 2.94
CA TYR A 63 -18.98 -7.95 4.17
C TYR A 63 -18.68 -7.13 5.44
N LEU A 64 -17.55 -6.42 5.46
CA LEU A 64 -17.17 -5.55 6.56
C LEU A 64 -18.17 -4.39 6.74
N SER A 65 -18.54 -3.74 5.63
CA SER A 65 -19.46 -2.60 5.64
C SER A 65 -20.87 -3.01 6.08
N GLU A 66 -21.38 -4.14 5.58
CA GLU A 66 -22.68 -4.70 5.99
C GLU A 66 -22.69 -5.00 7.48
N PHE A 67 -21.69 -5.72 7.99
CA PHE A 67 -21.64 -6.08 9.40
C PHE A 67 -21.46 -4.87 10.32
N LYS A 68 -20.68 -3.88 9.89
CA LYS A 68 -20.58 -2.59 10.59
C LYS A 68 -21.93 -1.87 10.71
N LYS A 69 -22.75 -1.87 9.65
CA LYS A 69 -24.10 -1.28 9.70
C LYS A 69 -25.00 -2.02 10.67
N VAL A 70 -24.93 -3.36 10.71
CA VAL A 70 -25.66 -4.16 11.71
C VAL A 70 -25.29 -3.71 13.12
N ILE A 71 -24.00 -3.56 13.43
CA ILE A 71 -23.56 -3.11 14.76
C ILE A 71 -24.02 -1.68 15.09
N GLN A 72 -24.15 -0.81 14.08
CA GLN A 72 -24.52 0.59 14.27
C GLN A 72 -26.02 0.81 14.42
N TYR A 73 -26.84 0.02 13.71
CA TYR A 73 -28.26 0.35 13.50
C TYR A 73 -29.22 -0.78 13.86
N GLU A 74 -28.73 -2.01 14.09
CA GLU A 74 -29.56 -3.18 14.31
C GLU A 74 -29.12 -3.95 15.58
N GLU A 75 -29.96 -4.89 16.00
CA GLU A 75 -29.61 -5.80 17.09
C GLU A 75 -28.59 -6.85 16.61
N VAL A 76 -27.47 -6.96 17.33
CA VAL A 76 -26.40 -7.93 16.98
C VAL A 76 -26.68 -9.27 17.62
N THR A 77 -27.17 -10.24 16.84
CA THR A 77 -27.41 -11.61 17.32
C THR A 77 -26.21 -12.53 17.06
N GLN A 78 -26.12 -13.63 17.82
CA GLN A 78 -25.12 -14.68 17.61
C GLN A 78 -25.19 -15.26 16.19
N GLU A 79 -26.39 -15.44 15.65
CA GLU A 79 -26.59 -15.91 14.27
C GLU A 79 -25.94 -14.97 13.24
N ARG A 80 -26.08 -13.66 13.42
CA ARG A 80 -25.45 -12.66 12.54
C ARG A 80 -23.93 -12.70 12.64
N ILE A 81 -23.37 -12.87 13.85
CA ILE A 81 -21.92 -13.04 14.05
C ILE A 81 -21.42 -14.31 13.35
N VAL A 82 -22.12 -15.44 13.51
CA VAL A 82 -21.77 -16.72 12.85
C VAL A 82 -21.82 -16.57 11.33
N GLY A 83 -22.89 -15.96 10.80
CA GLY A 83 -23.04 -15.73 9.36
C GLY A 83 -21.94 -14.84 8.80
N PHE A 84 -21.58 -13.76 9.51
CA PHE A 84 -20.48 -12.89 9.14
C PHE A 84 -19.13 -13.63 9.18
N LEU A 85 -18.83 -14.34 10.27
CA LEU A 85 -17.57 -15.08 10.41
C LEU A 85 -17.41 -16.14 9.32
N LYS A 86 -18.50 -16.84 8.95
CA LYS A 86 -18.48 -17.83 7.87
C LYS A 86 -18.11 -17.18 6.53
N LYS A 87 -18.76 -16.08 6.16
CA LYS A 87 -18.43 -15.32 4.93
C LYS A 87 -16.97 -14.86 4.94
N LEU A 88 -16.50 -14.35 6.07
CA LEU A 88 -15.13 -13.86 6.25
C LEU A 88 -14.10 -14.98 6.09
N GLN A 89 -14.33 -16.13 6.74
CA GLN A 89 -13.45 -17.30 6.65
C GLN A 89 -13.43 -17.93 5.26
N GLU A 90 -14.60 -18.00 4.61
CA GLU A 90 -14.70 -18.49 3.25
C GLU A 90 -13.90 -17.61 2.28
N TRP A 91 -14.05 -16.29 2.38
CA TRP A 91 -13.24 -15.36 1.58
C TRP A 91 -11.75 -15.51 1.88
N ASP A 92 -11.36 -15.55 3.17
CA ASP A 92 -9.97 -15.65 3.61
C ASP A 92 -9.29 -16.94 3.10
N SER A 93 -10.01 -18.06 3.11
CA SER A 93 -9.51 -19.35 2.62
C SER A 93 -9.18 -19.33 1.12
N ARG A 94 -9.86 -18.47 0.34
CA ARG A 94 -9.69 -18.38 -1.11
C ARG A 94 -8.71 -17.29 -1.53
N HIS A 95 -8.64 -16.19 -0.77
CA HIS A 95 -8.03 -14.94 -1.25
C HIS A 95 -7.01 -14.32 -0.29
N SER A 96 -6.70 -14.97 0.85
CA SER A 96 -5.73 -14.44 1.84
C SER A 96 -4.34 -14.14 1.28
N ILE A 97 -3.90 -14.87 0.25
CA ILE A 97 -2.62 -14.63 -0.44
C ILE A 97 -2.51 -13.24 -1.08
N LEU A 98 -3.65 -12.58 -1.33
CA LEU A 98 -3.68 -11.26 -1.93
C LEU A 98 -3.25 -10.15 -0.95
N PHE A 99 -3.32 -10.40 0.36
CA PHE A 99 -3.01 -9.39 1.36
C PHE A 99 -1.53 -9.00 1.41
N GLY A 100 -1.27 -7.73 1.69
CA GLY A 100 -0.01 -7.31 2.27
C GLY A 100 0.13 -7.79 3.72
N SER A 101 1.36 -7.74 4.24
CA SER A 101 1.68 -8.18 5.60
C SER A 101 0.85 -7.52 6.69
N ASP A 102 0.49 -6.25 6.51
CA ASP A 102 -0.21 -5.46 7.53
C ASP A 102 -1.70 -5.79 7.56
N THR A 103 -2.34 -5.86 6.39
CA THR A 103 -3.75 -6.26 6.25
C THR A 103 -3.98 -7.67 6.75
N GLY A 104 -3.08 -8.61 6.43
CA GLY A 104 -3.17 -9.99 6.93
C GLY A 104 -3.13 -10.08 8.46
N LYS A 105 -2.24 -9.30 9.12
CA LYS A 105 -2.19 -9.21 10.59
C LYS A 105 -3.47 -8.62 11.18
N LEU A 106 -3.96 -7.51 10.60
CA LEU A 106 -5.21 -6.88 11.05
C LEU A 106 -6.39 -7.85 10.94
N LEU A 107 -6.50 -8.57 9.82
CA LEU A 107 -7.55 -9.56 9.63
C LEU A 107 -7.46 -10.71 10.63
N TYR A 108 -6.25 -11.23 10.90
CA TYR A 108 -6.05 -12.30 11.86
C TYR A 108 -6.59 -11.93 13.25
N HIS A 109 -6.18 -10.77 13.78
CA HIS A 109 -6.65 -10.31 15.09
C HIS A 109 -8.16 -10.03 15.10
N PHE A 110 -8.67 -9.43 14.02
CA PHE A 110 -10.10 -9.19 13.90
C PHE A 110 -10.92 -10.50 13.87
N ARG A 111 -10.44 -11.54 13.16
CA ARG A 111 -11.07 -12.87 13.15
C ARG A 111 -11.07 -13.52 14.53
N GLU A 112 -9.99 -13.39 15.29
CA GLU A 112 -9.90 -13.89 16.66
C GLU A 112 -10.95 -13.25 17.57
N GLU A 113 -11.13 -11.93 17.46
CA GLU A 113 -12.17 -11.20 18.21
C GLU A 113 -13.58 -11.63 17.83
N VAL A 114 -13.88 -11.75 16.53
CA VAL A 114 -15.18 -12.23 16.05
C VAL A 114 -15.44 -13.67 16.52
N PHE A 115 -14.43 -14.53 16.50
CA PHE A 115 -14.53 -15.90 17.00
C PHE A 115 -14.82 -15.93 18.51
N ASN A 116 -14.19 -15.05 19.29
CA ASN A 116 -14.47 -14.93 20.73
C ASN A 116 -15.89 -14.41 21.01
N LEU A 117 -16.42 -13.52 20.16
CA LEU A 117 -17.81 -13.07 20.25
C LEU A 117 -18.81 -14.19 19.94
N MET A 118 -18.52 -15.03 18.95
CA MET A 118 -19.38 -16.17 18.58
C MET A 118 -19.60 -17.16 19.73
N ARG A 119 -18.65 -17.27 20.66
CA ARG A 119 -18.71 -18.18 21.83
C ARG A 119 -19.56 -17.64 22.98
N ARG A 120 -20.03 -16.40 22.90
CA ARG A 120 -20.84 -15.74 23.92
C ARG A 120 -22.32 -16.04 23.71
N SER A 121 -23.12 -15.92 24.78
CA SER A 121 -24.58 -15.96 24.66
C SER A 121 -25.11 -14.69 23.98
N ASN A 122 -26.33 -14.74 23.43
CA ASN A 122 -26.98 -13.54 22.88
C ASN A 122 -27.04 -12.39 23.90
N GLN A 123 -27.32 -12.70 25.18
CA GLN A 123 -27.38 -11.70 26.23
C GLN A 123 -26.01 -11.03 26.47
N ASP A 124 -24.93 -11.82 26.50
CA ASP A 124 -23.56 -11.29 26.65
C ASP A 124 -23.12 -10.46 25.44
N ILE A 125 -23.57 -10.84 24.23
CA ILE A 125 -23.32 -10.07 23.01
C ILE A 125 -24.03 -8.72 23.06
N GLN A 126 -25.29 -8.69 23.51
CA GLN A 126 -26.00 -7.43 23.70
C GLN A 126 -25.31 -6.54 24.73
N VAL A 127 -24.90 -7.09 25.88
CA VAL A 127 -24.14 -6.34 26.89
C VAL A 127 -22.84 -5.78 26.30
N TYR A 128 -22.12 -6.58 25.50
CA TYR A 128 -20.88 -6.16 24.84
C TYR A 128 -21.08 -4.97 23.87
N PHE A 129 -22.14 -4.98 23.06
CA PHE A 129 -22.40 -3.91 22.09
C PHE A 129 -23.24 -2.74 22.62
N ASN A 130 -23.89 -2.91 23.78
CA ASN A 130 -24.54 -1.81 24.50
C ASN A 130 -23.52 -0.89 25.18
N ASP A 131 -22.34 -1.40 25.51
CA ASP A 131 -21.23 -0.56 25.94
C ASP A 131 -20.70 0.28 24.76
N SER A 132 -20.84 1.61 24.88
CA SER A 132 -20.53 2.51 23.77
C SER A 132 -19.05 2.52 23.42
N GLU A 133 -18.16 2.35 24.41
CA GLU A 133 -16.71 2.34 24.19
C GLU A 133 -16.28 1.07 23.46
N THR A 134 -16.72 -0.09 23.94
CA THR A 134 -16.47 -1.38 23.31
C THR A 134 -17.02 -1.44 21.88
N ARG A 135 -18.26 -0.98 21.68
CA ARG A 135 -18.85 -0.88 20.34
C ARG A 135 -18.04 0.03 19.42
N HIS A 136 -17.61 1.19 19.90
CA HIS A 136 -16.79 2.12 19.12
C HIS A 136 -15.45 1.50 18.73
N LEU A 137 -14.77 0.86 19.68
CA LEU A 137 -13.49 0.19 19.45
C LEU A 137 -13.61 -0.94 18.40
N PHE A 138 -14.66 -1.74 18.47
CA PHE A 138 -14.92 -2.80 17.49
C PHE A 138 -15.17 -2.24 16.08
N ILE A 139 -15.95 -1.16 15.97
CA ILE A 139 -16.17 -0.44 14.71
C ILE A 139 -14.85 0.16 14.18
N GLN A 140 -13.99 0.67 15.06
CA GLN A 140 -12.70 1.23 14.67
C GLN A 140 -11.78 0.16 14.07
N LYS A 141 -11.77 -1.06 14.60
CA LYS A 141 -10.99 -2.18 14.04
C LYS A 141 -11.48 -2.58 12.64
N MET A 142 -12.80 -2.66 12.43
CA MET A 142 -13.35 -2.86 11.08
C MET A 142 -12.95 -1.72 10.14
N ALA A 143 -13.02 -0.47 10.61
CA ALA A 143 -12.63 0.69 9.82
C ALA A 143 -11.13 0.71 9.48
N GLN A 144 -10.25 0.23 10.36
CA GLN A 144 -8.82 0.05 10.09
C GLN A 144 -8.58 -1.01 9.02
N LEU A 145 -9.30 -2.15 9.09
CA LEU A 145 -9.21 -3.19 8.06
C LEU A 145 -9.69 -2.65 6.71
N GLU A 146 -10.86 -1.99 6.67
CA GLU A 146 -11.37 -1.30 5.48
C GLU A 146 -10.36 -0.29 4.89
N LEU A 147 -9.73 0.50 5.75
CA LEU A 147 -8.71 1.48 5.35
C LEU A 147 -7.48 0.79 4.76
N SER A 148 -7.03 -0.32 5.35
CA SER A 148 -5.89 -1.10 4.86
C SER A 148 -6.17 -1.68 3.47
N LEU A 149 -7.36 -2.23 3.26
CA LEU A 149 -7.79 -2.73 1.94
C LEU A 149 -7.74 -1.61 0.90
N LYS A 150 -8.30 -0.43 1.22
CA LYS A 150 -8.29 0.74 0.32
C LYS A 150 -6.87 1.26 0.05
N SER A 151 -5.99 1.21 1.05
CA SER A 151 -4.58 1.58 0.87
C SER A 151 -3.87 0.62 -0.08
N GLU A 152 -4.15 -0.68 -0.01
CA GLU A 152 -3.57 -1.67 -0.93
C GLU A 152 -4.10 -1.58 -2.35
N LEU A 153 -5.31 -1.03 -2.53
CA LEU A 153 -5.89 -0.63 -3.82
C LEU A 153 -5.38 0.74 -4.30
N GLY A 154 -4.48 1.37 -3.56
CA GLY A 154 -3.91 2.66 -3.89
C GLY A 154 -4.89 3.85 -3.88
N ILE A 155 -6.09 3.67 -3.34
CA ILE A 155 -7.11 4.73 -3.21
C ILE A 155 -6.57 5.89 -2.37
N TYR A 156 -5.74 5.58 -1.36
CA TYR A 156 -5.12 6.58 -0.50
C TYR A 156 -3.65 6.85 -0.83
N THR A 157 -3.01 6.13 -1.75
CA THR A 157 -1.57 6.31 -2.04
C THR A 157 -1.27 7.29 -3.17
N TYR A 158 -2.24 8.00 -3.74
CA TYR A 158 -2.00 8.78 -4.96
C TYR A 158 -2.31 10.27 -4.82
N ASN A 159 -1.29 11.11 -5.07
CA ASN A 159 -1.42 12.39 -5.78
C ASN A 159 -0.07 13.16 -5.97
N SER A 160 1.06 12.49 -6.23
CA SER A 160 2.18 13.16 -6.90
C SER A 160 3.03 12.16 -7.69
N PRO A 161 3.14 12.29 -9.03
CA PRO A 161 4.02 11.46 -9.85
C PRO A 161 5.50 11.57 -9.46
N THR A 162 5.88 12.60 -8.70
CA THR A 162 7.24 12.81 -8.20
C THR A 162 7.53 12.16 -6.84
N ASP A 163 6.51 11.73 -6.07
CA ASP A 163 6.67 11.17 -4.72
C ASP A 163 6.57 9.63 -4.68
N VAL A 164 6.74 8.94 -5.81
CA VAL A 164 6.75 7.47 -5.88
C VAL A 164 7.80 6.85 -4.94
N ARG A 165 8.80 7.64 -4.52
CA ARG A 165 9.86 7.21 -3.59
C ARG A 165 9.37 7.05 -2.13
N GLU A 166 8.26 7.68 -1.74
CA GLU A 166 7.71 7.58 -0.38
C GLU A 166 6.18 7.51 -0.40
N ALA A 167 5.62 6.37 -0.82
CA ALA A 167 4.20 6.10 -0.63
C ALA A 167 3.89 6.01 0.89
N LYS A 168 3.50 7.14 1.49
CA LYS A 168 3.10 7.20 2.89
C LYS A 168 1.88 6.33 3.10
N ARG A 169 2.01 5.27 3.91
CA ARG A 169 0.88 4.44 4.36
C ARG A 169 0.14 5.18 5.47
N PHE A 170 -1.18 5.32 5.34
CA PHE A 170 -2.03 5.91 6.36
C PHE A 170 -2.49 4.84 7.34
N ARG A 171 -2.35 5.11 8.64
CA ARG A 171 -2.79 4.19 9.71
C ARG A 171 -4.22 4.48 10.15
N SER A 172 -4.73 5.68 9.89
CA SER A 172 -6.06 6.09 10.31
C SER A 172 -6.72 7.08 9.34
N TYR A 173 -8.04 7.20 9.42
CA TYR A 173 -8.79 8.22 8.68
C TYR A 173 -8.46 9.65 9.13
N GLN A 174 -8.02 9.83 10.38
CA GLN A 174 -7.55 11.12 10.88
C GLN A 174 -6.29 11.55 10.14
N GLU A 175 -5.31 10.65 9.99
CA GLU A 175 -4.10 10.92 9.21
C GLU A 175 -4.43 11.27 7.74
N VAL A 176 -5.39 10.57 7.13
CA VAL A 176 -5.87 10.88 5.76
C VAL A 176 -6.46 12.29 5.69
N THR A 177 -7.27 12.67 6.69
CA THR A 177 -7.93 13.97 6.75
C THR A 177 -6.92 15.09 6.98
N GLU A 178 -5.98 14.91 7.91
CA GLU A 178 -4.90 15.86 8.20
C GLU A 178 -3.99 16.07 6.99
N PHE A 179 -3.59 14.99 6.33
CA PHE A 179 -2.80 15.05 5.12
C PHE A 179 -3.52 15.81 3.99
N SER A 180 -4.83 15.57 3.83
CA SER A 180 -5.66 16.28 2.87
C SER A 180 -5.73 17.79 3.18
N ARG A 181 -5.84 18.16 4.47
CA ARG A 181 -5.85 19.56 4.91
C ARG A 181 -4.51 20.27 4.69
N GLN A 182 -3.40 19.66 5.12
CA GLN A 182 -2.05 20.19 4.92
C GLN A 182 -1.79 20.46 3.44
N ARG A 183 -2.25 19.57 2.57
CA ARG A 183 -2.07 19.73 1.13
C ARG A 183 -2.89 20.86 0.53
N THR A 184 -4.15 21.04 0.97
CA THR A 184 -4.96 22.18 0.55
C THR A 184 -4.31 23.50 0.99
N GLN A 185 -3.72 23.54 2.17
CA GLN A 185 -2.95 24.70 2.64
C GLN A 185 -1.71 24.96 1.77
N LEU A 186 -0.94 23.92 1.43
CA LEU A 186 0.24 24.02 0.55
C LEU A 186 -0.10 24.46 -0.88
N LYS A 187 -1.22 23.98 -1.44
CA LYS A 187 -1.70 24.45 -2.75
C LYS A 187 -2.07 25.92 -2.69
N ASN A 188 -2.79 26.33 -1.66
CA ASN A 188 -3.20 27.73 -1.48
C ASN A 188 -2.01 28.67 -1.25
N SER A 189 -0.96 28.22 -0.53
CA SER A 189 0.25 29.02 -0.34
C SER A 189 1.07 29.18 -1.62
N LYS A 190 1.22 28.11 -2.42
CA LYS A 190 1.89 28.19 -3.73
C LYS A 190 1.14 29.09 -4.72
N SER A 191 -0.19 28.99 -4.79
CA SER A 191 -0.98 29.87 -5.66
C SER A 191 -0.82 31.35 -5.29
N ARG A 192 -0.78 31.68 -3.98
CA ARG A 192 -0.53 33.05 -3.52
C ARG A 192 0.89 33.54 -3.84
N SER A 193 1.89 32.68 -3.70
CA SER A 193 3.28 33.00 -4.06
C SER A 193 3.43 33.35 -5.54
N ASN A 194 2.77 32.59 -6.43
CA ASN A 194 2.86 32.84 -7.87
C ASN A 194 2.20 34.16 -8.27
N ILE A 195 1.06 34.52 -7.67
CA ILE A 195 0.39 35.81 -7.92
C ILE A 195 1.29 36.97 -7.47
N ALA A 196 1.91 36.88 -6.29
CA ALA A 196 2.83 37.92 -5.82
C ALA A 196 4.06 38.09 -6.73
N SER A 197 4.59 36.99 -7.28
CA SER A 197 5.73 37.04 -8.21
C SER A 197 5.38 37.62 -9.59
N GLU A 198 4.12 37.54 -10.03
CA GLU A 198 3.67 38.19 -11.27
C GLU A 198 3.47 39.71 -11.08
N GLU A 199 3.03 40.17 -9.91
CA GLU A 199 2.85 41.61 -9.63
C GLU A 199 4.19 42.37 -9.55
N ASP A 200 5.26 41.72 -9.07
CA ASP A 200 6.59 42.34 -8.98
C ASP A 200 7.36 42.36 -10.33
N GLY A 201 6.91 41.59 -11.32
CA GLY A 201 7.54 41.49 -12.65
C GLY A 201 7.04 42.49 -13.71
N VAL A 202 6.02 43.29 -13.39
CA VAL A 202 5.46 44.33 -14.28
C VAL A 202 5.98 45.70 -13.84
N LYS A 203 7.25 45.99 -14.08
CA LYS A 203 7.83 47.35 -13.98
C LYS A 203 8.83 47.60 -15.10
#